data_AF-R5MQD3-F1
#
_entry.id   AF-R5MQD3-F1
#
_cell.length_a   1.000
_cell.length_b   1.000
_cell.length_c   1.000
_cell.angle_alpha   90.00
_cell.angle_beta   90.00
_cell.angle_gamma   90.00
#
_symmetry.space_group_name_H-M   'P 1'
#
loop_
_entity.id
_entity.type
_entity.pdbx_description
1 polymer ?
#
loop_
_entity_poly.entity_id
_entity_poly.type
_entity_poly.pdbx_seq_one_letter_code
_entity_poly.pdbx_strand_id
1 'polypeptide(L)'
;MKKFFHYILMAALIGGTIPFTSCNDDDENQLNEWNMAYVSLLPVDYLKPMPTFTLDHFTGKGIEGAVAMDVMATLQKPLDHDVTVDLSATCEGISADKITMSSNKAVIKAGTTQSEAISVAITDWSDIVSVSDAAEYSLNIDVTGIEPANSDVALSELHKSLSIKFQKKAEREEDLLFFGKTPENSTLNTDPTNWTFTFMDGVENQTSNSVIGNGGGDVATNGKPFWLTVDFKEVKNITGIQTSHWGGSFCPTKVEIFTSENGTSWKSMGQVGTSGAYQNIAFKYTVATRYLKYEMISVPSRVDITHFYIYTAN
;
A
#
# COMPACT_ATOMS: atom_id res chain seq x y z
N MET A 1 -62.55 0.35 -52.70
CA MET A 1 -61.24 -0.20 -52.28
C MET A 1 -61.52 -1.15 -51.13
N LYS A 2 -61.67 -2.45 -51.39
CA LYS A 2 -60.62 -3.47 -51.55
C LYS A 2 -60.46 -4.28 -50.24
N LYS A 3 -61.42 -5.17 -50.00
CA LYS A 3 -61.24 -6.60 -49.64
C LYS A 3 -60.03 -7.02 -48.78
N PHE A 4 -59.66 -6.30 -47.71
CA PHE A 4 -58.56 -6.77 -46.85
C PHE A 4 -58.80 -6.72 -45.33
N PHE A 5 -59.94 -6.24 -44.85
CA PHE A 5 -60.28 -6.30 -43.41
C PHE A 5 -61.42 -7.30 -43.10
N HIS A 6 -61.68 -8.23 -44.02
CA HIS A 6 -62.74 -9.24 -43.88
C HIS A 6 -62.34 -10.46 -43.03
N TYR A 7 -61.21 -10.40 -42.31
CA TYR A 7 -60.71 -11.52 -41.49
C TYR A 7 -60.44 -11.18 -40.01
N ILE A 8 -60.76 -9.97 -39.54
CA ILE A 8 -60.46 -9.58 -38.14
C ILE A 8 -61.71 -9.40 -37.26
N LEU A 9 -62.92 -9.38 -37.80
CA LEU A 9 -64.11 -9.13 -36.98
C LEU A 9 -65.34 -9.86 -37.51
N MET A 10 -65.40 -11.19 -37.33
CA MET A 10 -66.67 -11.92 -37.41
C MET A 10 -66.68 -13.09 -36.43
N ALA A 11 -67.54 -12.95 -35.41
CA ALA A 11 -68.20 -13.99 -34.62
C ALA A 11 -67.27 -14.95 -33.83
N ALA A 12 -66.99 -14.76 -32.54
CA ALA A 12 -67.92 -14.55 -31.43
C ALA A 12 -69.18 -15.45 -31.50
N LEU A 13 -69.22 -16.41 -30.57
CA LEU A 13 -70.39 -17.17 -30.07
C LEU A 13 -70.93 -18.31 -30.93
N ILE A 14 -70.31 -19.49 -30.79
CA ILE A 14 -71.07 -20.72 -30.57
C ILE A 14 -70.56 -21.32 -29.26
N GLY A 15 -71.44 -21.35 -28.26
CA GLY A 15 -71.17 -21.84 -26.93
C GLY A 15 -70.93 -23.35 -26.91
N GLY A 16 -69.93 -23.74 -26.14
CA GLY A 16 -69.69 -25.08 -25.64
C GLY A 16 -68.84 -24.90 -24.39
N THR A 17 -69.40 -25.23 -23.24
CA THR A 17 -68.76 -25.14 -21.92
C THR A 17 -67.40 -25.82 -21.93
N ILE A 18 -66.34 -25.03 -21.92
CA ILE A 18 -65.01 -25.51 -21.53
C ILE A 18 -64.97 -25.31 -20.02
N PRO A 19 -64.79 -26.37 -19.21
CA PRO A 19 -64.60 -26.19 -17.78
C PRO A 19 -63.45 -25.21 -17.60
N PHE A 20 -63.64 -24.22 -16.73
CA PHE A 20 -62.53 -23.50 -16.13
C PHE A 20 -61.68 -24.55 -15.43
N THR A 21 -60.72 -25.14 -16.14
CA THR A 21 -59.51 -25.61 -15.49
C THR A 21 -58.88 -24.33 -15.00
N SER A 22 -59.11 -24.03 -13.72
CA SER A 22 -58.18 -23.24 -12.93
C SER A 22 -56.78 -23.51 -13.49
N CYS A 23 -56.06 -22.47 -13.93
CA CYS A 23 -54.61 -22.55 -13.79
C CYS A 23 -54.42 -22.83 -12.31
N ASN A 24 -54.07 -24.07 -12.01
CA ASN A 24 -53.80 -24.50 -10.67
C ASN A 24 -52.49 -23.79 -10.35
N ASP A 25 -52.53 -22.77 -9.50
CA ASP A 25 -51.34 -22.13 -8.89
C ASP A 25 -50.66 -23.11 -7.92
N ASP A 26 -50.52 -24.38 -8.33
CA ASP A 26 -49.92 -25.46 -7.52
C ASP A 26 -48.38 -25.52 -7.70
N ASP A 27 -47.80 -24.58 -8.45
CA ASP A 27 -46.35 -24.45 -8.66
C ASP A 27 -45.71 -23.29 -7.86
N GLU A 28 -46.47 -22.39 -7.22
CA GLU A 28 -45.86 -21.28 -6.44
C GLU A 28 -45.12 -21.77 -5.18
N ASN A 29 -45.47 -22.95 -4.68
CA ASN A 29 -44.86 -23.57 -3.49
C ASN A 29 -43.87 -24.70 -3.81
N GLN A 30 -43.63 -25.00 -5.10
CA GLN A 30 -42.61 -26.01 -5.47
C GLN A 30 -41.24 -25.35 -5.52
N LEU A 31 -40.30 -25.90 -4.73
CA LEU A 31 -38.91 -25.47 -4.76
C LEU A 31 -38.33 -25.64 -6.17
N ASN A 32 -37.84 -24.53 -6.73
CA ASN A 32 -37.21 -24.46 -8.04
C ASN A 32 -36.10 -23.38 -8.02
N GLU A 33 -35.29 -23.33 -9.08
CA GLU A 33 -34.13 -22.43 -9.16
C GLU A 33 -34.46 -20.94 -8.95
N TRP A 34 -35.73 -20.54 -9.11
CA TRP A 34 -36.20 -19.16 -8.94
C TRP A 34 -36.66 -18.82 -7.52
N ASN A 35 -36.91 -19.82 -6.67
CA ASN A 35 -37.33 -19.61 -5.28
C ASN A 35 -36.35 -20.18 -4.24
N MET A 36 -35.17 -20.67 -4.64
CA MET A 36 -34.06 -20.97 -3.72
C MET A 36 -33.48 -19.70 -3.10
N ALA A 37 -32.91 -19.82 -1.91
CA ALA A 37 -32.10 -18.79 -1.29
C ALA A 37 -30.62 -18.99 -1.66
N TYR A 38 -30.05 -18.04 -2.38
CA TYR A 38 -28.66 -18.13 -2.82
C TYR A 38 -27.70 -17.54 -1.79
N VAL A 39 -26.70 -18.33 -1.40
CA VAL A 39 -25.55 -17.93 -0.60
C VAL A 39 -24.53 -17.25 -1.50
N SER A 40 -24.05 -16.08 -1.09
CA SER A 40 -22.95 -15.35 -1.74
C SER A 40 -21.90 -14.94 -0.71
N LEU A 41 -20.63 -15.10 -1.05
CA LEU A 41 -19.49 -14.59 -0.30
C LEU A 41 -19.13 -13.19 -0.83
N LEU A 42 -19.13 -12.20 0.05
CA LEU A 42 -18.84 -10.80 -0.31
C LEU A 42 -17.89 -10.16 0.70
N PRO A 43 -17.09 -9.15 0.30
CA PRO A 43 -16.48 -8.24 1.26
C PRO A 43 -17.56 -7.55 2.09
N VAL A 44 -17.29 -7.25 3.36
CA VAL A 44 -18.24 -6.47 4.19
C VAL A 44 -18.53 -5.10 3.55
N ASP A 45 -17.52 -4.48 2.94
CA ASP A 45 -17.59 -3.21 2.22
C ASP A 45 -17.83 -3.39 0.69
N TYR A 46 -18.65 -4.35 0.26
CA TYR A 46 -18.83 -4.73 -1.16
C TYR A 46 -19.23 -3.61 -2.14
N LEU A 47 -19.68 -2.45 -1.65
CA LEU A 47 -19.96 -1.26 -2.47
C LEU A 47 -18.71 -0.44 -2.82
N LYS A 48 -17.57 -0.74 -2.19
CA LYS A 48 -16.28 -0.12 -2.48
C LYS A 48 -15.48 -0.99 -3.45
N PRO A 49 -14.58 -0.39 -4.25
CA PRO A 49 -13.61 -1.15 -5.02
C PRO A 49 -12.83 -2.12 -4.13
N MET A 50 -12.53 -3.31 -4.66
CA MET A 50 -11.68 -4.26 -3.96
C MET A 50 -10.34 -3.61 -3.59
N PRO A 51 -9.89 -3.76 -2.33
CA PRO A 51 -8.63 -3.17 -1.91
C PRO A 51 -7.46 -3.81 -2.67
N THR A 52 -6.47 -2.98 -2.97
CA THR A 52 -5.17 -3.43 -3.45
C THR A 52 -4.14 -3.26 -2.34
N PHE A 53 -3.29 -4.27 -2.16
CA PHE A 53 -2.23 -4.23 -1.16
C PHE A 53 -0.88 -4.24 -1.85
N THR A 54 0.05 -3.47 -1.31
CA THR A 54 1.44 -3.47 -1.75
C THR A 54 2.35 -3.66 -0.55
N LEU A 55 3.22 -4.65 -0.63
CA LEU A 55 4.22 -4.98 0.37
C LEU A 55 5.57 -4.43 -0.07
N ASP A 56 6.30 -3.81 0.86
CA ASP A 56 7.68 -3.41 0.65
C ASP A 56 8.61 -4.57 1.07
N HIS A 57 9.68 -4.81 0.31
CA HIS A 57 10.68 -5.81 0.65
C HIS A 57 12.03 -5.12 0.82
N PHE A 58 12.57 -5.15 2.04
CA PHE A 58 13.79 -4.45 2.39
C PHE A 58 14.92 -5.41 2.76
N THR A 59 16.10 -5.18 2.18
CA THR A 59 17.32 -5.96 2.47
C THR A 59 17.55 -6.02 3.98
N GLY A 60 17.67 -7.23 4.53
CA GLY A 60 17.96 -7.47 5.95
C GLY A 60 16.82 -7.16 6.94
N LYS A 61 15.71 -6.56 6.50
CA LYS A 61 14.48 -6.36 7.30
C LYS A 61 13.35 -7.32 6.91
N GLY A 62 13.38 -7.85 5.69
CA GLY A 62 12.34 -8.70 5.15
C GLY A 62 11.17 -7.90 4.58
N ILE A 63 9.99 -8.51 4.55
CA ILE A 63 8.80 -7.94 3.92
C ILE A 63 7.94 -7.22 4.96
N GLU A 64 7.60 -5.96 4.69
CA GLU A 64 6.73 -5.12 5.51
C GLU A 64 5.37 -4.91 4.83
N GLY A 65 4.30 -4.96 5.63
CA GLY A 65 2.92 -4.79 5.21
C GLY A 65 2.02 -5.92 5.71
N ALA A 66 0.72 -5.75 5.53
CA ALA A 66 -0.29 -6.75 5.87
C ALA A 66 -1.33 -6.80 4.75
N VAL A 67 -1.79 -8.00 4.42
CA VAL A 67 -2.98 -8.21 3.59
C VAL A 67 -4.07 -8.65 4.53
N ALA A 68 -5.12 -7.85 4.65
CA ALA A 68 -6.22 -8.15 5.56
C ALA A 68 -7.54 -7.66 4.97
N MET A 69 -8.60 -8.46 5.14
CA MET A 69 -9.96 -8.03 4.83
C MET A 69 -10.99 -8.75 5.67
N ASP A 70 -12.17 -8.14 5.74
CA ASP A 70 -13.35 -8.76 6.31
C ASP A 70 -14.31 -9.20 5.19
N VAL A 71 -14.75 -10.45 5.28
CA VAL A 71 -15.74 -11.05 4.39
C VAL A 71 -16.98 -11.47 5.18
N MET A 72 -18.08 -11.65 4.47
CA MET A 72 -19.32 -12.16 5.04
C MET A 72 -20.03 -13.08 4.05
N ALA A 73 -20.75 -14.05 4.58
CA ALA A 73 -21.72 -14.81 3.81
C ALA A 73 -23.06 -14.06 3.81
N THR A 74 -23.74 -14.06 2.67
CA THR A 74 -25.00 -13.36 2.48
C THR A 74 -26.03 -14.27 1.83
N LEU A 75 -27.32 -14.04 2.13
CA LEU A 75 -28.46 -14.65 1.47
C LEU A 75 -29.25 -13.60 0.71
N GLN A 76 -29.81 -13.99 -0.44
CA GLN A 76 -30.71 -13.13 -1.20
C GLN A 76 -32.00 -12.79 -0.43
N LYS A 77 -32.46 -13.71 0.44
CA LYS A 77 -33.68 -13.57 1.26
C LYS A 77 -33.49 -14.26 2.62
N PRO A 78 -34.17 -13.79 3.68
CA PRO A 78 -34.08 -14.42 4.99
C PRO A 78 -34.75 -15.80 4.99
N LEU A 79 -34.24 -16.70 5.84
CA LEU A 79 -34.78 -18.04 6.09
C LEU A 79 -35.22 -18.18 7.55
N ASP A 80 -36.04 -19.18 7.85
CA ASP A 80 -36.55 -19.48 9.19
C ASP A 80 -35.59 -20.33 10.05
N HIS A 81 -34.43 -20.68 9.50
CA HIS A 81 -33.38 -21.45 10.14
C HIS A 81 -32.00 -20.83 9.89
N ASP A 82 -31.03 -21.19 10.72
CA ASP A 82 -29.64 -20.76 10.55
C ASP A 82 -29.00 -21.45 9.33
N VAL A 83 -28.15 -20.72 8.61
CA VAL A 83 -27.29 -21.25 7.54
C VAL A 83 -25.83 -21.03 7.91
N THR A 84 -25.08 -22.12 7.98
CA THR A 84 -23.63 -22.12 8.19
C THR A 84 -22.93 -22.32 6.85
N VAL A 85 -22.01 -21.42 6.53
CA VAL A 85 -21.21 -21.46 5.30
C VAL A 85 -19.77 -21.75 5.70
N ASP A 86 -19.25 -22.89 5.24
CA ASP A 86 -17.86 -23.29 5.48
C ASP A 86 -16.95 -22.58 4.47
N LEU A 87 -15.92 -21.92 4.98
CA LEU A 87 -14.97 -21.12 4.22
C LEU A 87 -13.57 -21.73 4.31
N SER A 88 -12.82 -21.59 3.23
CA SER A 88 -11.37 -21.84 3.23
C SER A 88 -10.65 -20.66 2.60
N ALA A 89 -9.38 -20.48 2.97
CA ALA A 89 -8.52 -19.46 2.39
C ALA A 89 -7.21 -20.07 1.92
N THR A 90 -6.77 -19.70 0.72
CA THR A 90 -5.55 -20.21 0.08
C THR A 90 -4.79 -19.09 -0.62
N CYS A 91 -3.46 -19.19 -0.67
CA CYS A 91 -2.62 -18.28 -1.43
C CYS A 91 -1.44 -19.07 -1.97
N GLU A 92 -1.24 -19.08 -3.29
CA GLU A 92 -0.10 -19.78 -3.89
C GLU A 92 1.23 -19.20 -3.37
N GLY A 93 2.16 -20.09 -3.02
CA GLY A 93 3.46 -19.71 -2.45
C GLY A 93 3.42 -19.33 -0.97
N ILE A 94 2.25 -19.35 -0.31
CA ILE A 94 2.09 -19.10 1.13
C ILE A 94 1.44 -20.33 1.77
N SER A 95 2.05 -20.83 2.84
CA SER A 95 1.55 -22.00 3.57
C SER A 95 0.25 -21.66 4.30
N ALA A 96 -0.68 -22.61 4.37
CA ALA A 96 -2.02 -22.39 4.92
C ALA A 96 -2.00 -21.95 6.40
N ASP A 97 -1.00 -22.36 7.18
CA ASP A 97 -0.83 -21.94 8.59
C ASP A 97 -0.44 -20.47 8.74
N LYS A 98 -0.03 -19.80 7.66
CA LYS A 98 0.28 -18.35 7.63
C LYS A 98 -0.92 -17.49 7.27
N ILE A 99 -2.02 -18.13 6.85
CA ILE A 99 -3.29 -17.46 6.56
C ILE A 99 -4.17 -17.57 7.80
N THR A 100 -4.47 -16.43 8.41
CA THR A 100 -5.30 -16.35 9.61
C THR A 100 -6.74 -16.07 9.22
N MET A 101 -7.68 -16.79 9.82
CA MET A 101 -9.11 -16.53 9.73
C MET A 101 -9.70 -16.45 11.14
N SER A 102 -10.58 -15.48 11.41
CA SER A 102 -11.26 -15.39 12.71
C SER A 102 -12.19 -16.59 12.96
N SER A 103 -12.74 -17.16 11.91
CA SER A 103 -13.49 -18.42 11.89
C SER A 103 -13.51 -18.97 10.47
N ASN A 104 -13.56 -20.29 10.31
CA ASN A 104 -13.78 -20.96 9.03
C ASN A 104 -15.28 -21.20 8.75
N LYS A 105 -16.17 -20.73 9.62
CA LYS A 105 -17.62 -20.85 9.50
C LYS A 105 -18.27 -19.48 9.62
N ALA A 106 -19.02 -19.09 8.60
CA ALA A 106 -19.87 -17.90 8.62
C ALA A 106 -21.32 -18.33 8.87
N VAL A 107 -21.92 -17.89 9.98
CA VAL A 107 -23.28 -18.26 10.37
C VAL A 107 -24.23 -17.11 10.07
N ILE A 108 -25.17 -17.33 9.15
CA ILE A 108 -26.30 -16.45 8.87
C ILE A 108 -27.45 -16.91 9.76
N LYS A 109 -27.90 -16.03 10.65
CA LYS A 109 -28.93 -16.38 11.63
C LYS A 109 -30.32 -16.38 11.00
N ALA A 110 -31.21 -17.23 11.52
CA ALA A 110 -32.62 -17.23 11.14
C ALA A 110 -33.20 -15.81 11.20
N GLY A 111 -33.91 -15.42 10.14
CA GLY A 111 -34.49 -14.08 9.97
C GLY A 111 -33.51 -13.01 9.46
N THR A 112 -32.22 -13.30 9.29
CA THR A 112 -31.24 -12.36 8.73
C THR A 112 -30.77 -12.81 7.34
N THR A 113 -30.07 -11.91 6.64
CA THR A 113 -29.52 -12.15 5.30
C THR A 113 -28.00 -12.05 5.26
N GLN A 114 -27.34 -11.82 6.38
CA GLN A 114 -25.89 -11.63 6.47
C GLN A 114 -25.36 -12.29 7.74
N SER A 115 -24.18 -12.87 7.63
CA SER A 115 -23.40 -13.34 8.78
C SER A 115 -22.71 -12.18 9.49
N GLU A 116 -22.14 -12.45 10.66
CA GLU A 116 -21.06 -11.60 11.18
C GLU A 116 -19.85 -11.61 10.25
N ALA A 117 -18.98 -10.61 10.41
CA ALA A 117 -17.75 -10.47 9.65
C ALA A 117 -16.72 -11.55 10.03
N ILE A 118 -16.08 -12.12 9.00
CA ILE A 118 -14.96 -13.04 9.13
C ILE A 118 -13.70 -12.30 8.65
N SER A 119 -12.76 -12.08 9.56
CA SER A 119 -11.48 -11.45 9.24
C SER A 119 -10.52 -12.49 8.67
N VAL A 120 -9.93 -12.19 7.52
CA VAL A 120 -8.90 -13.00 6.86
C VAL A 120 -7.64 -12.16 6.69
N ALA A 121 -6.49 -12.65 7.12
CA ALA A 121 -5.24 -11.91 7.03
C ALA A 121 -4.00 -12.77 6.82
N ILE A 122 -3.00 -12.19 6.14
CA ILE A 122 -1.62 -12.69 6.05
C ILE A 122 -0.69 -11.60 6.56
N THR A 123 0.12 -11.96 7.54
CA THR A 123 1.11 -11.06 8.18
C THR A 123 2.50 -11.68 8.30
N ASP A 124 2.61 -13.01 8.15
CA ASP A 124 3.88 -13.73 8.12
C ASP A 124 4.26 -14.03 6.67
N TRP A 125 5.34 -13.39 6.21
CA TRP A 125 5.84 -13.44 4.84
C TRP A 125 7.06 -14.37 4.68
N SER A 126 7.35 -15.21 5.67
CA SER A 126 8.55 -16.06 5.69
C SER A 126 8.69 -17.00 4.49
N ASP A 127 7.58 -17.44 3.90
CA ASP A 127 7.59 -18.32 2.71
C ASP A 127 8.09 -17.61 1.44
N ILE A 128 7.94 -16.28 1.37
CA ILE A 128 8.25 -15.49 0.17
C ILE A 128 9.37 -14.46 0.37
N VAL A 129 9.93 -14.36 1.58
CA VAL A 129 11.03 -13.42 1.89
C VAL A 129 12.30 -13.69 1.08
N SER A 130 12.53 -14.94 0.67
CA SER A 130 13.68 -15.31 -0.16
C SER A 130 13.53 -14.90 -1.64
N VAL A 131 12.34 -14.47 -2.06
CA VAL A 131 12.07 -14.03 -3.43
C VAL A 131 12.47 -12.56 -3.55
N SER A 132 13.63 -12.30 -4.14
CA SER A 132 14.15 -10.94 -4.34
C SER A 132 13.34 -10.15 -5.38
N ASP A 133 12.88 -10.80 -6.46
CA ASP A 133 12.17 -10.12 -7.55
C ASP A 133 10.77 -9.65 -7.15
N ALA A 134 10.25 -8.64 -7.85
CA ALA A 134 8.86 -8.25 -7.68
C ALA A 134 7.91 -9.39 -8.08
N ALA A 135 6.83 -9.58 -7.32
CA ALA A 135 5.90 -10.68 -7.53
C ALA A 135 4.46 -10.27 -7.21
N GLU A 136 3.50 -10.90 -7.88
CA GLU A 136 2.08 -10.75 -7.63
C GLU A 136 1.51 -12.03 -7.02
N TYR A 137 0.62 -11.87 -6.05
CA TYR A 137 -0.01 -12.97 -5.32
C TYR A 137 -1.53 -12.75 -5.27
N SER A 138 -2.26 -13.84 -5.05
CA SER A 138 -3.72 -13.82 -4.91
C SER A 138 -4.13 -14.65 -3.71
N LEU A 139 -4.73 -13.98 -2.71
CA LEU A 139 -5.41 -14.63 -1.60
C LEU A 139 -6.84 -14.94 -2.03
N ASN A 140 -7.16 -16.23 -2.13
CA ASN A 140 -8.48 -16.72 -2.50
C ASN A 140 -9.22 -17.20 -1.27
N ILE A 141 -10.48 -16.82 -1.15
CA ILE A 141 -11.40 -17.25 -0.10
C ILE A 141 -12.57 -17.94 -0.81
N ASP A 142 -12.80 -19.19 -0.47
CA ASP A 142 -13.75 -20.07 -1.17
C ASP A 142 -14.80 -20.61 -0.22
N VAL A 143 -16.05 -20.66 -0.68
CA VAL A 143 -17.10 -21.45 -0.04
C VAL A 143 -16.85 -22.92 -0.34
N THR A 144 -16.68 -23.72 0.70
CA THR A 144 -16.38 -25.16 0.62
C THR A 144 -17.56 -26.05 1.00
N GLY A 145 -18.52 -25.49 1.72
CA GLY A 145 -19.70 -26.22 2.21
C GLY A 145 -20.79 -25.27 2.66
N ILE A 146 -22.03 -25.76 2.65
CA ILE A 146 -23.19 -25.07 3.20
C ILE A 146 -23.97 -26.08 4.04
N GLU A 147 -24.26 -25.71 5.28
CA GLU A 147 -25.07 -26.47 6.21
C GLU A 147 -26.26 -25.62 6.68
N PRO A 148 -27.46 -26.19 6.82
CA PRO A 148 -27.80 -27.56 6.42
C PRO A 148 -27.81 -27.69 4.88
N ALA A 149 -27.55 -28.89 4.36
CA ALA A 149 -27.54 -29.18 2.91
C ALA A 149 -28.96 -29.18 2.28
N ASN A 150 -29.87 -28.36 2.80
CA ASN A 150 -31.29 -28.31 2.45
C ASN A 150 -31.51 -27.98 0.97
N SER A 151 -32.62 -28.45 0.42
CA SER A 151 -33.00 -28.22 -0.98
C SER A 151 -33.45 -26.79 -1.31
N ASP A 152 -33.55 -25.90 -0.32
CA ASP A 152 -33.98 -24.51 -0.49
C ASP A 152 -32.81 -23.50 -0.43
N VAL A 153 -31.58 -23.96 -0.22
CA VAL A 153 -30.36 -23.14 -0.19
C VAL A 153 -29.39 -23.61 -1.27
N ALA A 154 -28.92 -22.67 -2.09
CA ALA A 154 -27.91 -22.93 -3.12
C ALA A 154 -26.72 -22.00 -2.98
N LEU A 155 -25.56 -22.42 -3.45
CA LEU A 155 -24.41 -21.54 -3.63
C LEU A 155 -24.58 -20.73 -4.92
N SER A 156 -24.34 -19.42 -4.85
CA SER A 156 -24.27 -18.56 -6.04
C SER A 156 -23.05 -18.88 -6.89
N GLU A 157 -23.24 -19.14 -8.17
CA GLU A 157 -22.13 -19.38 -9.12
C GLU A 157 -21.24 -18.14 -9.32
N LEU A 158 -21.78 -16.94 -9.12
CA LEU A 158 -21.07 -15.68 -9.33
C LEU A 158 -20.24 -15.24 -8.12
N HIS A 159 -20.63 -15.66 -6.91
CA HIS A 159 -20.08 -15.17 -5.65
C HIS A 159 -19.69 -16.30 -4.71
N LYS A 160 -19.23 -17.44 -5.27
CA LYS A 160 -18.72 -18.57 -4.48
C LYS A 160 -17.29 -18.41 -3.96
N SER A 161 -16.56 -17.48 -4.54
CA SER A 161 -15.14 -17.24 -4.26
C SER A 161 -14.83 -15.76 -4.32
N LEU A 162 -13.90 -15.31 -3.48
CA LEU A 162 -13.36 -13.96 -3.49
C LEU A 162 -11.84 -14.04 -3.65
N SER A 163 -11.29 -13.26 -4.59
CA SER A 163 -9.84 -13.21 -4.83
C SER A 163 -9.31 -11.80 -4.60
N ILE A 164 -8.27 -11.70 -3.77
CA ILE A 164 -7.63 -10.45 -3.38
C ILE A 164 -6.23 -10.44 -3.95
N LYS A 165 -5.95 -9.48 -4.83
CA LYS A 165 -4.62 -9.34 -5.42
C LYS A 165 -3.76 -8.44 -4.56
N PHE A 166 -2.51 -8.86 -4.35
CA PHE A 166 -1.50 -8.03 -3.72
C PHE A 166 -0.15 -8.17 -4.42
N GLN A 167 0.65 -7.12 -4.31
CA GLN A 167 1.94 -7.03 -4.96
C GLN A 167 3.03 -6.93 -3.92
N LYS A 168 4.08 -7.73 -4.07
CA LYS A 168 5.34 -7.57 -3.35
C LYS A 168 6.32 -6.84 -4.25
N LYS A 169 6.88 -5.73 -3.78
CA LYS A 169 7.96 -5.05 -4.51
C LYS A 169 9.23 -5.92 -4.55
N ALA A 170 10.12 -5.60 -5.48
CA ALA A 170 11.47 -6.17 -5.47
C ALA A 170 12.19 -5.78 -4.17
N GLU A 171 13.07 -6.66 -3.70
CA GLU A 171 13.98 -6.40 -2.60
C GLU A 171 14.86 -5.20 -2.93
N ARG A 172 14.99 -4.30 -1.96
CA ARG A 172 15.74 -3.05 -2.11
C ARG A 172 16.23 -2.56 -0.75
N GLU A 173 17.20 -1.65 -0.77
CA GLU A 173 17.51 -0.89 0.43
C GLU A 173 16.32 -0.02 0.84
N GLU A 174 16.14 0.17 2.15
CA GLU A 174 15.07 1.01 2.67
C GLU A 174 15.26 2.48 2.28
N ASP A 175 14.19 3.13 1.83
CA ASP A 175 14.20 4.58 1.61
C ASP A 175 14.17 5.30 2.95
N LEU A 176 15.34 5.76 3.41
CA LEU A 176 15.43 6.57 4.62
C LEU A 176 15.42 8.07 4.33
N LEU A 177 15.55 8.47 3.05
CA LEU A 177 15.76 9.84 2.61
C LEU A 177 14.71 10.24 1.57
N PHE A 178 14.06 11.39 1.78
CA PHE A 178 13.02 11.91 0.89
C PHE A 178 13.35 13.32 0.43
N PHE A 179 13.75 13.45 -0.84
CA PHE A 179 14.02 14.74 -1.45
C PHE A 179 12.74 15.56 -1.68
N GLY A 180 12.87 16.89 -1.60
CA GLY A 180 11.80 17.84 -1.87
C GLY A 180 10.76 17.95 -0.76
N LYS A 181 10.98 17.26 0.38
CA LYS A 181 10.09 17.31 1.54
C LYS A 181 10.75 18.06 2.70
N THR A 182 9.97 18.93 3.33
CA THR A 182 10.31 19.48 4.65
C THR A 182 9.85 18.49 5.71
N PRO A 183 10.69 18.07 6.66
CA PRO A 183 10.28 17.19 7.75
C PRO A 183 9.16 17.82 8.59
N GLU A 184 8.16 17.01 8.98
CA GLU A 184 7.10 17.43 9.89
C GLU A 184 7.66 17.59 11.32
N ASN A 185 6.97 18.37 12.18
CA ASN A 185 7.31 18.57 13.59
C ASN A 185 8.80 18.89 13.84
N SER A 186 9.37 19.71 12.96
CA SER A 186 10.80 20.00 12.96
C SER A 186 11.06 21.50 12.83
N THR A 187 12.17 21.95 13.40
CA THR A 187 12.68 23.31 13.25
C THR A 187 13.94 23.29 12.40
N LEU A 188 14.04 24.20 11.43
CA LEU A 188 15.27 24.40 10.66
C LEU A 188 16.30 25.12 11.54
N ASN A 189 17.42 24.46 11.83
CA ASN A 189 18.53 25.05 12.53
C ASN A 189 19.53 25.64 11.52
N THR A 190 19.54 26.97 11.45
CA THR A 190 20.40 27.75 10.57
C THR A 190 21.63 28.31 11.26
N ASP A 191 21.87 27.99 12.53
CA ASP A 191 23.00 28.51 13.30
C ASP A 191 24.10 27.44 13.46
N PRO A 192 25.15 27.48 12.62
CA PRO A 192 26.25 26.53 12.69
C PRO A 192 27.32 26.92 13.74
N THR A 193 27.10 27.93 14.59
CA THR A 193 28.15 28.52 15.46
C THR A 193 28.93 27.48 16.29
N ASN A 194 28.27 26.40 16.70
CA ASN A 194 28.88 25.33 17.51
C ASN A 194 29.27 24.08 16.71
N TRP A 195 29.16 24.09 15.38
CA TRP A 195 29.47 22.94 14.54
C TRP A 195 30.90 23.02 14.04
N THR A 196 31.51 21.86 13.75
CA THR A 196 32.78 21.80 13.03
C THR A 196 32.60 21.11 11.71
N PHE A 197 32.89 21.81 10.62
CA PHE A 197 32.92 21.28 9.28
C PHE A 197 34.31 20.73 8.95
N THR A 198 34.34 19.63 8.22
CA THR A 198 35.56 19.12 7.57
C THR A 198 35.19 18.77 6.14
N PHE A 199 36.05 19.16 5.21
CA PHE A 199 35.82 18.99 3.78
C PHE A 199 36.83 18.00 3.20
N MET A 200 36.45 17.36 2.10
CA MET A 200 37.38 16.61 1.26
C MET A 200 38.55 17.51 0.80
N ASP A 201 39.76 16.97 0.78
CA ASP A 201 40.92 17.68 0.26
C ASP A 201 40.71 18.18 -1.18
N GLY A 202 41.08 19.44 -1.42
CA GLY A 202 41.00 20.07 -2.74
C GLY A 202 39.68 20.78 -3.02
N VAL A 203 38.80 20.90 -2.02
CA VAL A 203 37.61 21.76 -2.08
C VAL A 203 38.02 23.24 -2.00
N GLU A 204 37.48 24.06 -2.90
CA GLU A 204 37.65 25.51 -2.88
C GLU A 204 37.07 26.08 -1.57
N ASN A 205 37.76 27.05 -0.96
CA ASN A 205 37.33 27.75 0.26
C ASN A 205 37.14 26.89 1.53
N GLN A 206 37.70 25.68 1.58
CA GLN A 206 37.59 24.74 2.70
C GLN A 206 38.14 25.22 4.07
N THR A 207 38.82 26.37 4.12
CA THR A 207 39.52 26.85 5.34
C THR A 207 38.60 27.57 6.33
N SER A 208 37.40 27.95 5.93
CA SER A 208 36.38 28.43 6.86
C SER A 208 35.70 27.23 7.50
N ASN A 209 35.46 27.29 8.80
CA ASN A 209 34.60 26.33 9.50
C ASN A 209 33.10 26.57 9.15
N SER A 210 32.81 26.71 7.86
CA SER A 210 31.50 27.05 7.30
C SER A 210 31.50 26.71 5.81
N VAL A 211 30.33 26.36 5.28
CA VAL A 211 30.11 26.21 3.84
C VAL A 211 30.07 27.54 3.09
N ILE A 212 29.98 28.67 3.81
CA ILE A 212 29.99 30.03 3.23
C ILE A 212 31.42 30.48 2.82
N GLY A 213 32.42 29.60 2.96
CA GLY A 213 33.81 29.97 2.66
C GLY A 213 34.34 31.06 3.62
N ASN A 214 35.43 31.72 3.23
CA ASN A 214 36.07 32.79 4.01
C ASN A 214 35.30 34.15 3.97
N GLY A 215 33.99 34.14 3.66
CA GLY A 215 33.11 35.32 3.70
C GLY A 215 32.25 35.49 2.44
N GLY A 216 30.94 35.29 2.58
CA GLY A 216 29.93 35.54 1.54
C GLY A 216 29.94 34.61 0.32
N GLY A 217 30.66 33.50 0.37
CA GLY A 217 30.90 32.59 -0.76
C GLY A 217 30.32 31.20 -0.58
N ASP A 218 30.92 30.25 -1.29
CA ASP A 218 30.59 28.83 -1.37
C ASP A 218 31.82 27.96 -1.15
N VAL A 219 31.59 26.70 -0.81
CA VAL A 219 32.57 25.62 -1.02
C VAL A 219 32.24 24.91 -2.33
N ALA A 220 33.25 24.68 -3.17
CA ALA A 220 33.02 24.21 -4.53
C ALA A 220 34.15 23.38 -5.11
N THR A 221 33.84 22.70 -6.21
CA THR A 221 34.82 22.07 -7.09
C THR A 221 34.37 22.18 -8.56
N ASN A 222 35.30 21.94 -9.48
CA ASN A 222 35.03 21.90 -10.92
C ASN A 222 34.87 20.43 -11.37
N GLY A 223 33.63 19.95 -11.38
CA GLY A 223 33.24 18.67 -11.96
C GLY A 223 33.59 17.45 -11.11
N LYS A 224 33.99 17.64 -9.85
CA LYS A 224 34.40 16.57 -8.95
C LYS A 224 33.42 16.46 -7.79
N PRO A 225 32.73 15.32 -7.60
CA PRO A 225 31.96 15.12 -6.38
C PRO A 225 32.85 15.31 -5.14
N PHE A 226 32.35 16.00 -4.14
CA PHE A 226 33.03 16.16 -2.86
C PHE A 226 32.12 15.82 -1.69
N TRP A 227 32.71 15.62 -0.52
CA TRP A 227 31.99 15.41 0.72
C TRP A 227 32.35 16.47 1.75
N LEU A 228 31.43 16.67 2.68
CA LEU A 228 31.68 17.36 3.95
C LEU A 228 31.20 16.49 5.11
N THR A 229 31.83 16.65 6.26
CA THR A 229 31.34 16.12 7.53
C THR A 229 31.07 17.26 8.50
N VAL A 230 30.09 17.08 9.36
CA VAL A 230 29.74 18.02 10.43
C VAL A 230 29.84 17.29 11.77
N ASP A 231 30.64 17.81 12.69
CA ASP A 231 30.62 17.46 14.12
C ASP A 231 29.75 18.49 14.86
N PHE A 232 28.60 18.05 15.35
CA PHE A 232 27.67 18.91 16.09
C PHE A 232 28.11 19.19 17.53
N LYS A 233 29.25 18.63 17.98
CA LYS A 233 29.82 18.67 19.34
C LYS A 233 29.02 17.94 20.42
N GLU A 234 27.76 17.68 20.15
CA GLU A 234 26.83 16.90 20.96
C GLU A 234 25.97 16.02 20.05
N VAL A 235 25.29 15.03 20.63
CA VAL A 235 24.29 14.26 19.90
C VAL A 235 23.07 15.15 19.63
N LYS A 236 22.66 15.27 18.38
CA LYS A 236 21.46 15.99 17.94
C LYS A 236 20.42 15.04 17.35
N ASN A 237 19.15 15.36 17.56
CA ASN A 237 18.00 14.65 16.99
C ASN A 237 17.62 15.29 15.65
N ILE A 238 18.15 14.73 14.57
CA ILE A 238 18.06 15.30 13.21
C ILE A 238 16.95 14.62 12.44
N THR A 239 16.13 15.41 11.76
CA THR A 239 15.01 14.94 10.94
C THR A 239 15.19 15.25 9.45
N GLY A 240 16.25 15.96 9.08
CA GLY A 240 16.58 16.23 7.69
C GLY A 240 17.73 17.21 7.51
N ILE A 241 18.05 17.50 6.25
CA ILE A 241 19.10 18.43 5.82
C ILE A 241 18.49 19.42 4.84
N GLN A 242 18.97 20.67 4.89
CA GLN A 242 18.75 21.64 3.82
C GLN A 242 20.09 22.13 3.29
N THR A 243 20.25 22.13 1.96
CA THR A 243 21.38 22.77 1.29
C THR A 243 20.90 23.82 0.29
N SER A 244 21.70 24.87 0.13
CA SER A 244 21.47 25.90 -0.88
C SER A 244 22.67 26.00 -1.81
N HIS A 245 22.40 26.37 -3.06
CA HIS A 245 23.39 26.47 -4.13
C HIS A 245 23.21 27.79 -4.89
N TRP A 246 24.23 28.25 -5.60
CA TRP A 246 24.11 29.48 -6.42
C TRP A 246 23.02 29.38 -7.50
N GLY A 247 22.72 28.17 -7.95
CA GLY A 247 21.68 27.88 -8.92
C GLY A 247 21.51 26.38 -9.12
N GLY A 248 20.42 25.97 -9.79
CA GLY A 248 20.14 24.56 -10.07
C GLY A 248 21.17 23.90 -11.00
N SER A 249 21.94 24.68 -11.76
CA SER A 249 23.06 24.17 -12.59
C SER A 249 24.32 23.85 -11.80
N PHE A 250 24.38 24.26 -10.52
CA PHE A 250 25.54 24.10 -9.65
C PHE A 250 25.27 23.19 -8.44
N CYS A 251 24.10 22.56 -8.38
CA CYS A 251 23.75 21.65 -7.31
C CYS A 251 24.07 20.19 -7.67
N PRO A 252 24.38 19.32 -6.70
CA PRO A 252 24.50 17.89 -6.98
C PRO A 252 23.16 17.33 -7.44
N THR A 253 23.21 16.26 -8.24
CA THR A 253 22.03 15.54 -8.73
C THR A 253 21.76 14.23 -7.98
N LYS A 254 22.73 13.80 -7.16
CA LYS A 254 22.60 12.64 -6.28
C LYS A 254 23.58 12.76 -5.13
N VAL A 255 23.13 12.42 -3.92
CA VAL A 255 23.96 12.45 -2.71
C VAL A 255 23.73 11.21 -1.86
N GLU A 256 24.69 10.90 -1.00
CA GLU A 256 24.61 9.88 0.04
C GLU A 256 24.82 10.54 1.40
N ILE A 257 23.99 10.17 2.36
CA ILE A 257 24.04 10.71 3.71
C ILE A 257 24.52 9.63 4.65
N PHE A 258 25.44 9.96 5.55
CA PHE A 258 25.92 9.04 6.58
C PHE A 258 25.82 9.68 7.96
N THR A 259 25.68 8.84 8.98
CA THR A 259 25.80 9.24 10.38
C THR A 259 26.92 8.48 11.06
N SER A 260 27.43 9.05 12.15
CA SER A 260 28.47 8.42 12.96
C SER A 260 28.39 8.89 14.41
N GLU A 261 28.74 8.00 15.32
CA GLU A 261 28.88 8.30 16.75
C GLU A 261 30.28 8.86 17.08
N ASN A 262 31.30 8.51 16.29
CA ASN A 262 32.70 8.72 16.60
C ASN A 262 33.47 9.53 15.53
N GLY A 263 32.82 9.87 14.42
CA GLY A 263 33.40 10.64 13.32
C GLY A 263 34.36 9.86 12.41
N THR A 264 34.51 8.55 12.62
CA THR A 264 35.44 7.68 11.86
C THR A 264 34.77 6.44 11.27
N SER A 265 33.79 5.86 11.97
CA SER A 265 32.96 4.75 11.51
C SER A 265 31.61 5.28 11.04
N TRP A 266 31.33 5.16 9.75
CA TRP A 266 30.16 5.77 9.11
C TRP A 266 29.12 4.72 8.75
N LYS A 267 27.85 5.00 9.07
CA LYS A 267 26.69 4.23 8.64
C LYS A 267 25.95 5.00 7.57
N SER A 268 25.78 4.40 6.40
CA SER A 268 24.98 5.00 5.32
C SER A 268 23.50 5.03 5.70
N MET A 269 22.84 6.14 5.37
CA MET A 269 21.39 6.29 5.35
C MET A 269 20.82 6.09 3.94
N GLY A 270 21.65 5.72 2.98
CA GLY A 270 21.27 5.54 1.58
C GLY A 270 21.48 6.78 0.72
N GLN A 271 21.19 6.61 -0.57
CA GLN A 271 21.37 7.61 -1.60
C GLN A 271 20.03 8.25 -1.98
N VAL A 272 20.04 9.53 -2.28
CA VAL A 272 18.85 10.26 -2.73
C VAL A 272 19.18 11.14 -3.93
N GLY A 273 18.30 11.13 -4.93
CA GLY A 273 18.38 12.05 -6.06
C GLY A 273 18.02 13.47 -5.62
N THR A 274 18.74 14.45 -6.11
CA THR A 274 18.60 15.87 -5.73
C THR A 274 18.50 16.75 -6.97
N SER A 275 17.91 17.94 -6.83
CA SER A 275 17.80 18.91 -7.92
C SER A 275 17.46 20.30 -7.39
N GLY A 276 17.64 21.32 -8.22
CA GLY A 276 17.28 22.70 -7.86
C GLY A 276 18.26 23.36 -6.88
N ALA A 277 18.19 24.70 -6.82
CA ALA A 277 19.11 25.51 -6.02
C ALA A 277 18.87 25.40 -4.51
N TYR A 278 17.68 24.97 -4.08
CA TYR A 278 17.32 24.76 -2.68
C TYR A 278 16.88 23.32 -2.52
N GLN A 279 17.62 22.56 -1.72
CA GLN A 279 17.42 21.14 -1.57
C GLN A 279 17.03 20.83 -0.13
N ASN A 280 15.85 20.23 0.04
CA ASN A 280 15.43 19.67 1.32
C ASN A 280 15.45 18.15 1.20
N ILE A 281 16.08 17.49 2.17
CA ILE A 281 16.08 16.03 2.30
C ILE A 281 15.52 15.71 3.67
N ALA A 282 14.31 15.16 3.71
CA ALA A 282 13.70 14.69 4.95
C ALA A 282 14.13 13.26 5.26
N PHE A 283 14.34 12.95 6.53
CA PHE A 283 14.59 11.58 6.99
C PHE A 283 13.28 10.89 7.32
N LYS A 284 13.20 9.57 7.10
CA LYS A 284 12.02 8.76 7.45
C LYS A 284 11.69 8.84 8.94
N TYR A 285 12.73 8.90 9.77
CA TYR A 285 12.63 8.96 11.22
C TYR A 285 13.66 9.94 11.78
N THR A 286 13.43 10.43 13.00
CA THR A 286 14.43 11.19 13.75
C THR A 286 15.67 10.33 13.99
N VAL A 287 16.83 10.88 13.66
CA VAL A 287 18.13 10.23 13.85
C VAL A 287 18.93 10.97 14.90
N ALA A 288 19.21 10.30 16.02
CA ALA A 288 20.16 10.78 17.02
C ALA A 288 21.59 10.56 16.51
N THR A 289 22.32 11.63 16.22
CA THR A 289 23.72 11.53 15.77
C THR A 289 24.55 12.73 16.23
N ARG A 290 25.84 12.52 16.46
CA ARG A 290 26.80 13.62 16.69
C ARG A 290 27.51 14.04 15.40
N TYR A 291 27.75 13.09 14.50
CA TYR A 291 28.43 13.35 13.25
C TYR A 291 27.53 13.02 12.06
N LEU A 292 27.60 13.85 11.03
CA LEU A 292 26.89 13.66 9.77
C LEU A 292 27.86 13.87 8.61
N LYS A 293 27.82 12.99 7.61
CA LYS A 293 28.54 13.15 6.34
C LYS A 293 27.52 13.37 5.23
N TYR A 294 27.75 14.40 4.44
CA TYR A 294 27.04 14.65 3.19
C TYR A 294 28.03 14.42 2.05
N GLU A 295 27.79 13.40 1.24
CA GLU A 295 28.67 12.99 0.15
C GLU A 295 27.96 13.13 -1.18
N MET A 296 28.50 13.95 -2.08
CA MET A 296 27.97 14.04 -3.43
C MET A 296 28.38 12.80 -4.23
N ILE A 297 27.41 12.22 -4.95
CA ILE A 297 27.62 11.05 -5.82
C ILE A 297 27.67 11.47 -7.28
N SER A 298 26.72 12.31 -7.70
CA SER A 298 26.62 12.83 -9.07
C SER A 298 26.54 14.34 -9.05
N VAL A 299 27.37 15.00 -9.87
CA VAL A 299 27.52 16.46 -9.89
C VAL A 299 27.60 17.04 -11.31
N PRO A 300 27.22 18.30 -11.51
CA PRO A 300 27.45 19.05 -12.75
C PRO A 300 28.93 19.43 -12.96
N SER A 301 29.23 20.16 -14.05
CA SER A 301 30.59 20.61 -14.40
C SER A 301 31.23 21.55 -13.38
N ARG A 302 30.42 22.24 -12.57
CA ARG A 302 30.82 22.97 -11.36
C ARG A 302 29.75 22.77 -10.31
N VAL A 303 30.13 22.38 -9.11
CA VAL A 303 29.20 22.11 -8.01
C VAL A 303 29.61 22.90 -6.78
N ASP A 304 28.63 23.47 -6.09
CA ASP A 304 28.83 24.30 -4.91
C ASP A 304 27.92 23.90 -3.75
N ILE A 305 28.21 24.41 -2.55
CA ILE A 305 27.27 24.54 -1.44
C ILE A 305 27.46 25.95 -0.87
N THR A 306 26.40 26.74 -0.84
CA THR A 306 26.38 28.08 -0.20
C THR A 306 25.88 28.01 1.24
N HIS A 307 24.96 27.09 1.54
CA HIS A 307 24.41 26.90 2.88
C HIS A 307 24.19 25.42 3.18
N PHE A 308 24.38 25.04 4.43
CA PHE A 308 24.15 23.70 4.95
C PHE A 308 23.51 23.82 6.32
N TYR A 309 22.26 23.41 6.40
CA TYR A 309 21.44 23.46 7.59
C TYR A 309 20.87 22.08 7.88
N ILE A 310 20.40 21.89 9.11
CA ILE A 310 19.73 20.65 9.52
C ILE A 310 18.35 20.98 10.04
N TYR A 311 17.42 20.05 9.87
CA TYR A 311 16.17 20.04 10.61
C TYR A 311 16.36 19.26 11.90
N THR A 312 15.94 19.83 13.02
CA THR A 312 15.92 19.13 14.31
C THR A 312 14.49 18.89 14.75
N ALA A 313 14.23 17.73 15.37
CA ALA A 313 12.93 17.44 15.96
C ALA A 313 12.57 18.48 17.03
N ASN A 314 11.30 18.88 17.08
CA ASN A 314 10.74 19.75 18.11
C ASN A 314 10.53 19.02 19.45
#